data_AF-A0AAE3K7E7-F1
#
_entry.id   AF-A0AAE3K7E7-F1
#
_cell.length_a   1.000
_cell.length_b   1.000
_cell.length_c   1.000
_cell.angle_alpha   90.00
_cell.angle_beta   90.00
_cell.angle_gamma   90.00
#
_symmetry.space_group_name_H-M   'P 1'
#
loop_
_entity.id
_entity.type
_entity.pdbx_description
1 polymer ?
#
loop_
_entity_poly.entity_id
_entity_poly.type
_entity_poly.pdbx_seq_one_letter_code
_entity_poly.pdbx_strand_id
1 'polypeptide(L)' 'MEFDAELLRQIGVSMGAAGIFLAALLAIGAAENGADGLSADGALAMVGALVGFVLLMAILGAYLSRK' A
#
# COMPACT_ATOMS: atom_id res chain seq x y z
N MET A 1 -19.60 23.90 -3.34
CA MET A 1 -19.52 22.52 -3.86
C MET A 1 -19.75 21.60 -2.68
N GLU A 2 -20.92 20.96 -2.59
CA GLU A 2 -21.08 19.72 -1.82
C GLU A 2 -20.26 18.64 -2.51
N PHE A 3 -18.92 18.72 -2.38
CA PHE A 3 -18.17 17.50 -2.47
C PHE A 3 -18.60 16.71 -1.25
N ASP A 4 -19.38 15.67 -1.52
CA ASP A 4 -19.80 14.70 -0.53
C ASP A 4 -18.57 14.37 0.34
N ALA A 5 -18.59 14.75 1.61
CA ALA A 5 -17.43 14.56 2.49
C ALA A 5 -17.03 13.07 2.56
N GLU A 6 -18.01 12.21 2.29
CA GLU A 6 -17.90 10.78 2.06
C GLU A 6 -17.01 10.44 0.84
N LEU A 7 -17.20 11.11 -0.30
CA LEU A 7 -16.37 10.94 -1.51
C LEU A 7 -14.92 11.35 -1.26
N LEU A 8 -14.70 12.48 -0.57
CA LEU A 8 -13.36 12.93 -0.19
C LEU A 8 -12.69 11.95 0.79
N ARG A 9 -13.46 11.37 1.72
CA ARG A 9 -12.97 10.34 2.66
C ARG A 9 -12.55 9.07 1.90
N GLN A 10 -13.37 8.62 0.96
CA GLN A 10 -13.10 7.39 0.20
C GLN A 10 -11.87 7.53 -0.72
N ILE A 11 -11.76 8.68 -1.41
CA ILE A 11 -10.58 9.03 -2.21
C ILE A 11 -9.35 9.13 -1.31
N GLY A 12 -9.46 9.83 -0.18
CA GLY A 12 -8.37 9.99 0.78
C GLY A 12 -7.86 8.67 1.35
N VAL A 13 -8.75 7.72 1.66
CA VAL A 13 -8.39 6.38 2.14
C VAL A 13 -7.67 5.58 1.05
N SER A 14 -8.16 5.63 -0.19
CA SER A 14 -7.55 4.91 -1.31
C SER A 14 -6.17 5.49 -1.66
N MET A 15 -6.04 6.81 -1.65
CA MET A 15 -4.77 7.50 -1.84
C MET A 15 -3.79 7.20 -0.69
N GLY A 16 -4.26 7.15 0.55
CA GLY A 16 -3.44 6.79 1.71
C GLY A 16 -2.92 5.36 1.61
N ALA A 17 -3.77 4.41 1.25
CA ALA A 17 -3.38 3.02 1.03
C ALA A 17 -2.32 2.88 -0.07
N ALA A 18 -2.54 3.54 -1.21
CA ALA A 18 -1.57 3.56 -2.30
C ALA A 18 -0.24 4.20 -1.86
N GLY A 19 -0.29 5.29 -1.09
CA GLY A 19 0.90 5.93 -0.53
C GLY A 19 1.71 5.00 0.39
N ILE A 20 1.03 4.26 1.27
CA ILE A 20 1.67 3.25 2.14
C ILE A 20 2.36 2.17 1.30
N PHE A 21 1.68 1.69 0.25
CA PHE A 21 2.27 0.69 -0.64
C PHE A 21 3.52 1.21 -1.35
N LEU A 22 3.45 2.42 -1.92
CA LEU A 22 4.59 3.06 -2.56
C LEU A 22 5.75 3.25 -1.58
N ALA A 23 5.48 3.66 -0.35
CA ALA A 23 6.51 3.78 0.69
C ALA A 23 7.19 2.44 0.99
N ALA A 24 6.43 1.34 1.04
CA ALA A 24 6.99 0.00 1.21
C ALA A 24 7.88 -0.42 0.03
N LEU A 25 7.47 -0.13 -1.21
CA LEU A 25 8.28 -0.40 -2.40
C LEU A 25 9.59 0.39 -2.37
N LEU A 26 9.53 1.68 -2.02
CA LEU A 26 10.71 2.53 -1.90
C LEU A 26 11.65 2.06 -0.79
N ALA A 27 11.11 1.60 0.34
CA ALA A 27 11.92 1.04 1.43
C ALA A 27 12.66 -0.24 1.00
N ILE A 28 12.00 -1.14 0.29
CA ILE A 28 12.63 -2.36 -0.24
C ILE A 28 13.66 -2.01 -1.31
N GLY A 29 13.32 -1.11 -2.23
CA GLY A 29 14.28 -0.65 -3.25
C GLY A 29 15.51 0.04 -2.65
N ALA A 30 15.33 0.80 -1.57
CA ALA A 30 16.44 1.42 -0.84
C ALA A 30 17.30 0.38 -0.10
N ALA A 31 16.70 -0.68 0.43
CA ALA A 31 17.42 -1.76 1.10
C ALA A 31 18.28 -2.60 0.13
N GLU A 32 17.82 -2.78 -1.11
CA GLU A 32 18.54 -3.50 -2.16
C GLU A 32 19.50 -2.58 -2.96
N ASN A 33 19.60 -1.29 -2.61
CA ASN A 33 20.37 -0.32 -3.36
C ASN A 33 21.89 -0.57 -3.25
N GLY A 34 22.43 -1.29 -4.23
CA GLY A 34 23.83 -1.73 -4.27
C GLY A 34 24.01 -3.23 -4.59
N ALA A 35 22.92 -3.99 -4.65
CA ALA A 35 22.93 -5.36 -5.16
C ALA A 35 22.89 -5.39 -6.70
N ASP A 36 23.50 -6.42 -7.32
CA ASP A 36 23.41 -6.70 -8.77
C ASP A 36 22.02 -7.25 -9.17
N GLY A 37 20.95 -6.60 -8.70
CA GLY A 37 19.57 -7.01 -8.91
C GLY A 37 18.82 -7.31 -7.61
N LEU A 38 17.68 -7.99 -7.74
CA LEU A 38 16.80 -8.33 -6.63
C LEU A 38 17.28 -9.63 -5.97
N SER A 39 17.69 -9.55 -4.70
CA SER A 39 18.06 -10.75 -3.94
C SER A 39 16.84 -11.66 -3.69
N ALA A 40 17.07 -12.91 -3.32
CA ALA A 40 15.99 -13.83 -2.95
C ALA A 40 15.15 -13.30 -1.77
N ASP A 41 15.82 -12.66 -0.80
CA ASP A 41 15.17 -12.02 0.35
C ASP A 41 14.40 -10.76 -0.06
N GLY A 42 14.97 -9.93 -0.94
CA GLY A 42 14.28 -8.78 -1.54
C GLY A 42 13.04 -9.17 -2.35
N ALA A 43 13.10 -10.30 -3.07
CA ALA A 43 11.97 -10.86 -3.79
C ALA A 43 10.86 -11.34 -2.85
N LEU A 44 11.22 -12.02 -1.76
CA LEU A 44 10.25 -12.40 -0.71
C LEU A 44 9.65 -11.17 -0.03
N ALA A 45 10.44 -10.14 0.25
CA ALA A 45 9.97 -8.87 0.81
C ALA A 45 8.98 -8.17 -0.14
N MET A 46 9.23 -8.19 -1.46
CA MET A 46 8.30 -7.70 -2.48
C MET A 46 6.96 -8.43 -2.46
N VAL A 47 7.00 -9.75 -2.45
CA VAL A 47 5.77 -10.57 -2.36
C VAL A 47 5.04 -10.27 -1.05
N GLY A 48 5.76 -10.16 0.06
CA GLY A 48 5.21 -9.78 1.37
C GLY A 48 4.54 -8.40 1.36
N ALA A 49 5.15 -7.41 0.72
CA ALA A 49 4.58 -6.07 0.56
C ALA A 49 3.30 -6.09 -0.29
N LEU A 50 3.28 -6.90 -1.35
CA LEU A 50 2.08 -7.12 -2.20
C LEU A 50 0.94 -7.77 -1.41
N VAL A 51 1.23 -8.86 -0.70
CA VAL A 51 0.23 -9.55 0.14
C VAL A 51 -0.27 -8.61 1.23
N GLY A 52 0.63 -7.90 1.91
CA GLY A 52 0.30 -6.92 2.94
C GLY A 52 -0.59 -5.80 2.41
N PHE A 53 -0.34 -5.30 1.20
CA PHE A 53 -1.17 -4.28 0.57
C PHE A 53 -2.58 -4.80 0.25
N VAL A 54 -2.70 -6.01 -0.29
CA VAL A 54 -4.01 -6.63 -0.55
C VAL A 54 -4.79 -6.81 0.76
N LEU A 55 -4.13 -7.27 1.83
CA LEU A 55 -4.76 -7.41 3.14
C LEU A 55 -5.18 -6.05 3.71
N LEU A 56 -4.34 -5.03 3.58
CA LEU A 56 -4.66 -3.66 3.99
C LEU A 56 -5.90 -3.14 3.26
N MET A 57 -5.99 -3.34 1.94
CA MET A 57 -7.17 -2.95 1.16
C MET A 57 -8.42 -3.74 1.57
N ALA A 58 -8.29 -5.03 1.86
CA ALA A 58 -9.41 -5.84 2.36
C ALA A 58 -9.92 -5.32 3.73
N ILE A 59 -9.01 -4.97 4.64
CA ILE A 59 -9.33 -4.39 5.95
C ILE A 59 -9.99 -3.03 5.79
N LEU A 60 -9.44 -2.15 4.95
CA LEU A 60 -10.00 -0.83 4.68
C LEU A 60 -11.40 -0.92 4.06
N GLY A 61 -11.59 -1.82 3.09
CA GLY A 61 -12.90 -2.09 2.49
C GLY A 61 -13.91 -2.60 3.52
N ALA A 62 -13.51 -3.54 4.38
CA ALA A 62 -14.36 -4.03 5.47
C ALA A 62 -14.69 -2.92 6.50
N TYR A 63 -13.74 -2.03 6.80
CA TYR A 63 -13.94 -0.91 7.72
C TYR A 63 -14.93 0.13 7.15
N LEU A 64 -14.75 0.50 5.88
CA LEU A 64 -15.66 1.41 5.16
C LEU A 64 -17.06 0.81 5.05
N SER A 65 -17.19 -0.47 4.74
CA SER A 65 -18.51 -1.12 4.61
C SER A 65 -19.28 -1.19 5.94
N ARG A 66 -18.60 -1.04 7.09
CA ARG A 66 -19.24 -1.02 8.41
C ARG A 66 -19.65 0.37 8.88
N LYS A 67 -19.31 1.43 8.15
CA LYS A 67 -19.38 2.80 8.66
C LYS A 67 -19.96 3.78 7.64
#